data_AF-A0A0C3NHK0-F1
#
_entry.id   AF-A0A0C3NHK0-F1
#
_cell.length_a   1.000
_cell.length_b   1.000
_cell.length_c   1.000
_cell.angle_alpha   90.00
_cell.angle_beta   90.00
_cell.angle_gamma   90.00
#
_symmetry.space_group_name_H-M   'P 1'
#
loop_
_entity.id
_entity.type
_entity.pdbx_description
1 polymer ?
#
loop_
_entity_poly.entity_id
_entity_poly.type
_entity_poly.pdbx_seq_one_letter_code
_entity_poly.pdbx_strand_id
1 'polypeptide(L)'
;MWPPIHTPRSPDDWTPYWNHLEFETTQLLFSQAQLSAGKIDQLLHLWGSSLAPHQDTPPFAEHADLYKTINVTPTGDTPWESFRLKYSGNKPSEDVPSWMNKLYDVWFQDPQVIIKNILSNTDFNAEIDYAPYREFSADSHSQRYKDFMSSKWAWEQAVHTLVTLLVAFITNYSSRMKLRKSLKQMVQHSS
;
A
#
# COMPACT_ATOMS: atom_id res chain seq x y z
N MET A 1 17.58 7.70 4.58
CA MET A 1 16.96 8.84 3.89
C MET A 1 15.49 8.85 4.30
N TRP A 2 15.07 9.85 5.07
CA TRP A 2 13.64 10.16 5.33
C TRP A 2 13.02 10.65 4.01
N PRO A 3 11.71 10.43 3.72
CA PRO A 3 11.06 11.08 2.59
C PRO A 3 10.91 12.58 2.86
N PRO A 4 10.66 13.41 1.84
CA PRO A 4 10.54 14.85 2.00
C PRO A 4 9.38 15.17 2.95
N ILE A 5 9.65 16.07 3.90
CA ILE A 5 8.62 16.75 4.68
C ILE A 5 7.63 17.36 3.68
N HIS A 6 6.32 17.13 3.88
CA HIS A 6 5.28 17.84 3.17
C HIS A 6 5.51 19.34 3.36
N THR A 7 6.14 20.00 2.39
CA THR A 7 6.23 21.45 2.37
C THR A 7 4.81 21.97 2.26
N PRO A 8 4.35 22.85 3.16
CA PRO A 8 3.00 23.40 3.07
C PRO A 8 2.83 24.02 1.69
N ARG A 9 1.91 23.45 0.91
CA ARG A 9 1.56 23.95 -0.41
C ARG A 9 0.93 25.33 -0.27
N SER A 10 1.21 26.21 -1.23
CA SER A 10 0.44 27.44 -1.35
C SER A 10 -1.05 27.08 -1.49
N PRO A 11 -1.99 27.83 -0.90
CA PRO A 11 -3.43 27.61 -1.10
C PRO A 11 -3.85 27.60 -2.57
N ASP A 12 -3.05 28.24 -3.44
CA ASP A 12 -3.27 28.30 -4.90
C ASP A 12 -2.41 27.32 -5.70
N ASP A 13 -1.62 26.44 -5.05
CA ASP A 13 -0.85 25.41 -5.74
C ASP A 13 -1.72 24.18 -6.02
N TRP A 14 -2.26 24.12 -7.24
CA TRP A 14 -3.03 22.99 -7.76
C TRP A 14 -2.18 21.93 -8.46
N THR A 15 -0.84 22.05 -8.46
CA THR A 15 0.05 21.14 -9.21
C THR A 15 -0.24 19.66 -8.89
N PRO A 16 -0.47 18.80 -9.91
CA PRO A 16 -0.16 19.01 -11.34
C PRO A 16 -1.28 19.63 -12.17
N TYR A 17 -2.43 19.93 -11.56
CA TYR A 17 -3.56 20.55 -12.23
C TYR A 17 -3.28 22.03 -12.49
N TRP A 18 -3.77 22.54 -13.61
CA TRP A 18 -3.61 23.95 -13.96
C TRP A 18 -4.36 24.87 -12.99
N ASN A 19 -5.52 24.43 -12.51
CA ASN A 19 -6.38 25.18 -11.61
C ASN A 19 -7.31 24.27 -10.79
N HIS A 20 -8.05 24.87 -9.86
CA HIS A 20 -9.08 24.20 -9.06
C HIS A 20 -10.14 23.48 -9.90
N LEU A 21 -10.53 24.04 -11.05
CA LEU A 21 -11.55 23.45 -11.91
C LEU A 21 -11.10 22.11 -12.51
N GLU A 22 -9.85 22.00 -12.95
CA GLU A 22 -9.28 20.73 -13.42
C GLU A 22 -9.24 19.67 -12.32
N PHE A 23 -8.87 20.05 -11.08
CA PHE A 23 -8.87 19.14 -9.93
C PHE A 23 -10.27 18.58 -9.64
N GLU A 24 -11.26 19.47 -9.48
CA GLU A 24 -12.65 19.09 -9.21
C GLU A 24 -13.25 18.25 -10.34
N THR A 25 -12.96 18.63 -11.60
CA THR A 25 -13.37 17.85 -12.78
C THR A 25 -12.77 16.45 -12.73
N THR A 26 -11.49 16.33 -12.39
CA THR A 26 -10.81 15.03 -12.26
C THR A 26 -11.46 14.19 -11.16
N GLN A 27 -11.67 14.76 -9.97
CA GLN A 27 -12.28 14.07 -8.85
C GLN A 27 -13.69 13.56 -9.19
N LEU A 28 -14.49 14.38 -9.87
CA LEU A 28 -15.83 14.01 -10.29
C LEU A 28 -15.82 12.89 -11.34
N LEU A 29 -15.05 13.04 -12.43
CA LEU A 29 -15.10 12.12 -13.56
C LEU A 29 -14.41 10.79 -13.27
N PHE A 30 -13.27 10.81 -12.59
CA PHE A 30 -12.44 9.63 -12.34
C PHE A 30 -12.80 8.92 -11.04
N SER A 31 -12.90 9.66 -9.92
CA SER A 31 -13.05 9.05 -8.60
C SER A 31 -14.50 8.81 -8.21
N GLN A 32 -15.39 9.77 -8.46
CA GLN A 32 -16.80 9.68 -8.03
C GLN A 32 -17.67 8.98 -9.08
N ALA A 33 -17.65 9.44 -10.33
CA ALA A 33 -18.53 8.93 -11.40
C ALA A 33 -17.92 7.74 -12.16
N GLN A 34 -16.61 7.55 -12.10
CA GLN A 34 -15.87 6.46 -12.78
C GLN A 34 -16.27 6.30 -14.25
N LEU A 35 -16.28 7.41 -15.00
CA LEU A 35 -16.69 7.40 -16.40
C LEU A 35 -15.66 6.66 -17.27
N SER A 36 -16.15 5.95 -18.30
CA SER A 36 -15.28 5.35 -19.31
C SER A 36 -14.60 6.44 -20.15
N ALA A 37 -13.41 6.15 -20.67
CA ALA A 37 -12.65 7.05 -21.56
C ALA A 37 -13.52 7.66 -22.67
N GLY A 38 -14.30 6.84 -23.39
CA GLY A 38 -15.19 7.35 -24.45
C GLY A 38 -16.32 8.27 -23.95
N LYS A 39 -16.80 8.10 -22.71
CA LYS A 39 -17.78 9.02 -22.11
C LYS A 39 -17.11 10.33 -21.68
N ILE A 40 -15.88 10.27 -21.18
CA ILE A 40 -15.08 11.45 -20.85
C ILE A 40 -14.85 12.27 -22.12
N ASP A 41 -14.44 11.64 -23.23
CA ASP A 41 -14.26 12.34 -24.51
C ASP A 41 -15.53 13.00 -25.02
N GLN A 42 -16.66 12.28 -24.97
CA GLN A 42 -17.96 12.85 -25.37
C GLN A 42 -18.32 14.07 -24.51
N LEU A 43 -18.11 14.00 -23.20
CA LEU A 43 -18.39 15.12 -22.30
C LEU A 43 -17.48 16.32 -22.59
N LEU A 44 -16.17 16.11 -22.71
CA LEU A 44 -15.19 17.16 -23.00
C LEU A 44 -15.43 17.78 -24.39
N HIS A 45 -15.87 16.99 -25.37
CA HIS A 45 -16.26 17.48 -26.68
C HIS A 45 -17.50 18.38 -26.63
N LEU A 46 -18.54 17.98 -25.89
CA LEU A 46 -19.75 18.79 -25.69
C LEU A 46 -19.42 20.09 -24.95
N TRP A 47 -18.56 20.02 -23.94
CA TRP A 47 -18.12 21.18 -23.17
C TRP A 47 -17.27 22.12 -24.03
N GLY A 48 -16.33 21.60 -24.81
CA GLY A 48 -15.56 22.41 -25.76
C GLY A 48 -16.44 23.05 -26.82
N SER A 49 -17.46 22.34 -27.30
CA SER A 49 -18.42 22.88 -28.27
C SER A 49 -19.25 24.04 -27.70
N SER A 50 -19.61 24.00 -26.40
CA SER A 50 -20.32 25.10 -25.75
C SER A 50 -19.43 26.32 -25.46
N LEU A 51 -18.13 26.11 -25.27
CA LEU A 51 -17.14 27.15 -25.02
C LEU A 51 -16.54 27.79 -26.28
N ALA A 52 -16.62 27.11 -27.43
CA ALA A 52 -16.06 27.59 -28.70
C ALA A 52 -16.48 29.03 -29.08
N PRO A 53 -17.74 29.48 -28.88
CA PRO A 53 -18.12 30.87 -29.16
C PRO A 53 -17.40 31.91 -28.30
N HIS A 54 -16.90 31.50 -27.13
CA HIS A 54 -16.19 32.34 -26.17
C HIS A 54 -14.67 32.26 -26.30
N GLN A 55 -14.16 31.47 -27.26
CA GLN A 55 -12.72 31.20 -27.44
C GLN A 55 -12.06 30.56 -26.21
N ASP A 56 -12.85 29.85 -25.40
CA ASP A 56 -12.40 29.13 -24.21
C ASP A 56 -12.27 27.62 -24.49
N THR A 57 -11.57 26.93 -23.59
CA THR A 57 -11.31 25.48 -23.68
C THR A 57 -11.87 24.74 -22.47
N PRO A 58 -12.28 23.47 -22.64
CA PRO A 58 -12.65 22.63 -21.51
C PRO A 58 -11.43 22.36 -20.60
N PRO A 59 -11.64 21.87 -19.37
CA PRO A 59 -10.56 21.61 -18.41
C PRO A 59 -9.51 20.61 -18.91
N PHE A 60 -9.90 19.68 -19.78
CA PHE A 60 -8.99 18.73 -20.41
C PHE A 60 -9.32 18.62 -21.89
N ALA A 61 -8.31 18.39 -22.73
CA ALA A 61 -8.54 18.20 -24.16
C ALA A 61 -9.31 16.90 -24.46
N GLU A 62 -8.94 15.81 -23.78
CA GLU A 62 -9.47 14.46 -23.94
C GLU A 62 -9.15 13.60 -22.70
N HIS A 63 -9.68 12.37 -22.64
CA HIS A 63 -9.40 11.45 -21.53
C HIS A 63 -7.90 11.18 -21.32
N ALA A 64 -7.09 11.17 -22.39
CA ALA A 64 -5.66 10.91 -22.29
C ALA A 64 -4.93 12.02 -21.53
N ASP A 65 -5.35 13.28 -21.71
CA ASP A 65 -4.83 14.45 -21.00
C ASP A 65 -5.18 14.40 -19.51
N LEU A 66 -6.44 14.06 -19.19
CA LEU A 66 -6.89 13.83 -17.82
C LEU A 66 -6.09 12.69 -17.15
N TYR A 67 -5.96 11.54 -17.81
CA TYR A 67 -5.21 10.40 -17.25
C TYR A 67 -3.72 10.70 -17.09
N LYS A 68 -3.12 11.45 -18.02
CA LYS A 68 -1.74 11.91 -17.89
C LYS A 68 -1.57 12.78 -16.66
N THR A 69 -2.49 13.70 -16.40
CA THR A 69 -2.47 14.59 -15.23
C THR A 69 -2.63 13.79 -13.93
N ILE A 70 -3.53 12.80 -13.89
CA ILE A 70 -3.65 11.87 -12.76
C ILE A 70 -2.33 11.12 -12.53
N ASN A 71 -1.71 10.59 -13.58
CA ASN A 71 -0.47 9.83 -13.47
C ASN A 71 0.72 10.68 -12.99
N VAL A 72 0.70 11.99 -13.23
CA VAL A 72 1.71 12.94 -12.74
C VAL A 72 1.36 13.48 -11.35
N THR A 73 0.15 13.24 -10.84
CA THR A 73 -0.25 13.68 -9.50
C THR A 73 0.65 13.03 -8.45
N PRO A 74 1.46 13.81 -7.70
CA PRO A 74 2.43 13.27 -6.77
C PRO A 74 1.69 12.70 -5.56
N THR A 75 1.33 11.43 -5.66
CA THR A 75 0.75 10.64 -4.57
C THR A 75 1.87 9.73 -4.07
N GLY A 76 2.64 10.20 -3.09
CA GLY A 76 3.70 9.40 -2.45
C GLY A 76 4.53 8.58 -3.44
N ASP A 77 5.46 9.24 -4.12
CA ASP A 77 6.40 8.74 -5.14
C ASP A 77 6.64 7.22 -5.13
N THR A 78 5.76 6.45 -5.78
CA THR A 78 6.01 5.04 -6.09
C THR A 78 5.52 4.77 -7.52
N PRO A 79 6.43 4.59 -8.50
CA PRO A 79 6.02 4.26 -9.86
C PRO A 79 5.29 2.92 -9.88
N TRP A 80 4.36 2.77 -10.82
CA TRP A 80 3.78 1.47 -11.13
C TRP A 80 4.84 0.60 -11.82
N GLU A 81 5.06 -0.58 -11.28
CA GLU A 81 5.86 -1.63 -11.86
C GLU A 81 4.96 -2.75 -12.39
N SER A 82 5.46 -3.51 -13.36
CA SER A 82 4.74 -4.66 -13.89
C SER A 82 5.66 -5.84 -14.09
N PHE A 83 5.11 -7.04 -13.89
CA PHE A 83 5.74 -8.27 -14.34
C PHE A 83 4.69 -9.17 -14.98
N ARG A 84 5.16 -10.00 -15.92
CA ARG A 84 4.32 -10.99 -16.58
C ARG A 84 4.37 -12.30 -15.81
N LEU A 85 3.19 -12.78 -15.43
CA LEU A 85 3.02 -14.08 -14.79
C LEU A 85 2.25 -15.01 -15.72
N LYS A 86 2.68 -16.27 -15.75
CA LYS A 86 1.95 -17.39 -16.31
C LYS A 86 1.82 -18.46 -15.25
N TYR A 87 0.69 -19.16 -15.25
CA TYR A 87 0.52 -20.32 -14.40
C TYR A 87 1.63 -21.37 -14.66
N SER A 88 2.37 -21.71 -13.60
CA SER A 88 3.52 -22.63 -13.63
C SER A 88 3.26 -23.96 -12.91
N GLY A 89 2.05 -24.16 -12.37
CA GLY A 89 1.68 -25.39 -11.67
C GLY A 89 1.33 -26.55 -12.61
N ASN A 90 0.99 -27.69 -12.00
CA ASN A 90 0.56 -28.89 -12.74
C ASN A 90 -0.73 -28.60 -13.50
N LYS A 91 -0.73 -28.94 -14.80
CA LYS A 91 -1.90 -28.81 -15.65
C LYS A 91 -2.63 -30.15 -15.72
N PRO A 92 -3.97 -30.14 -15.81
CA PRO A 92 -4.73 -31.33 -16.16
C PRO A 92 -4.23 -31.94 -17.47
N SER A 93 -4.31 -33.26 -17.62
CA SER A 93 -3.92 -33.96 -18.85
C SER A 93 -4.90 -33.72 -20.00
N GLU A 94 -6.17 -33.46 -19.68
CA GLU A 94 -7.25 -33.16 -20.62
C GLU A 94 -7.98 -31.89 -20.18
N ASP A 95 -8.57 -31.15 -21.13
CA ASP A 95 -9.33 -29.93 -20.89
C ASP A 95 -8.61 -28.84 -20.08
N VAL A 96 -7.37 -28.51 -20.47
CA VAL A 96 -6.61 -27.42 -19.83
C VAL A 96 -7.35 -26.09 -20.01
N PRO A 97 -7.78 -25.43 -18.91
CA PRO A 97 -8.44 -24.14 -19.00
C PRO A 97 -7.56 -23.09 -19.67
N SER A 98 -8.15 -22.24 -20.51
CA SER A 98 -7.42 -21.22 -21.28
C SER A 98 -6.62 -20.25 -20.38
N TRP A 99 -7.11 -19.98 -19.18
CA TRP A 99 -6.42 -19.13 -18.20
C TRP A 99 -5.06 -19.69 -17.76
N MET A 100 -4.87 -21.02 -17.73
CA MET A 100 -3.59 -21.64 -17.35
C MET A 100 -2.49 -21.47 -18.42
N ASN A 101 -2.87 -21.08 -19.63
CA ASN A 101 -1.93 -20.88 -20.75
C ASN A 101 -1.70 -19.41 -21.07
N LYS A 102 -2.52 -18.52 -20.51
CA LYS A 102 -2.45 -17.07 -20.74
C LYS A 102 -1.34 -16.43 -19.92
N LEU A 103 -0.72 -15.40 -20.50
CA LEU A 103 0.17 -14.47 -19.81
C LEU A 103 -0.67 -13.32 -19.25
N TYR A 104 -0.45 -12.98 -18.00
CA TYR A 104 -1.10 -11.88 -17.31
C TYR A 104 -0.06 -10.84 -16.91
N ASP A 105 -0.34 -9.58 -17.20
CA ASP A 105 0.40 -8.46 -16.63
C ASP A 105 -0.13 -8.19 -15.22
N VAL A 106 0.75 -8.31 -14.24
CA VAL A 106 0.47 -7.93 -12.86
C VAL A 106 1.11 -6.58 -12.62
N TRP A 107 0.28 -5.58 -12.37
CA TRP A 107 0.69 -4.22 -12.02
C TRP A 107 0.71 -4.06 -10.51
N PHE A 108 1.80 -3.51 -9.97
CA PHE A 108 1.96 -3.28 -8.54
C PHE A 108 2.80 -2.02 -8.29
N GLN A 109 2.70 -1.48 -7.09
CA GLN A 109 3.62 -0.46 -6.58
C GLN A 109 4.45 -1.11 -5.46
N ASP A 110 5.68 -0.64 -5.23
CA ASP A 110 6.51 -1.15 -4.14
C ASP A 110 5.77 -1.02 -2.80
N PRO A 111 5.35 -2.14 -2.17
CA PRO A 111 4.57 -2.11 -0.95
C PRO A 111 5.33 -1.45 0.21
N GLN A 112 6.67 -1.52 0.21
CA GLN A 112 7.49 -0.87 1.23
C GLN A 112 7.40 0.65 1.11
N VAL A 113 7.41 1.20 -0.11
CA VAL A 113 7.32 2.64 -0.33
C VAL A 113 5.91 3.13 -0.02
N ILE A 114 4.88 2.40 -0.46
CA ILE A 114 3.48 2.70 -0.12
C ILE A 114 3.29 2.78 1.40
N ILE A 115 3.75 1.77 2.15
CA ILE A 115 3.62 1.75 3.61
C ILE A 115 4.37 2.92 4.24
N LYS A 116 5.59 3.24 3.78
CA LYS A 116 6.33 4.41 4.29
C LYS A 116 5.59 5.71 4.04
N ASN A 117 4.93 5.87 2.89
CA ASN A 117 4.18 7.06 2.55
C ASN A 117 2.93 7.21 3.41
N ILE A 118 2.19 6.10 3.62
CA ILE A 118 1.04 6.06 4.54
C ILE A 118 1.49 6.45 5.95
N LEU A 119 2.59 5.86 6.45
CA LEU A 119 3.12 6.13 7.79
C LEU A 119 3.72 7.55 7.94
N SER A 120 4.11 8.19 6.85
CA SER A 120 4.66 9.56 6.86
C SER A 120 3.58 10.63 6.84
N ASN A 121 2.36 10.28 6.44
CA ASN A 121 1.24 11.19 6.39
C ASN A 121 0.57 11.30 7.78
N THR A 122 0.63 12.50 8.37
CA THR A 122 0.09 12.80 9.70
C THR A 122 -1.42 12.70 9.79
N ASP A 123 -2.14 12.75 8.66
CA ASP A 123 -3.61 12.61 8.64
C ASP A 123 -4.05 11.19 9.03
N PHE A 124 -3.17 10.19 8.89
CA PHE A 124 -3.41 8.81 9.33
C PHE A 124 -2.94 8.56 10.78
N ASN A 125 -2.55 9.60 11.50
CA ASN A 125 -2.18 9.44 12.90
C ASN A 125 -3.38 8.91 13.71
N ALA A 126 -3.16 7.86 14.52
CA ALA A 126 -4.18 7.11 15.26
C ALA A 126 -5.19 6.28 14.44
N GLU A 127 -5.11 6.30 13.11
CA GLU A 127 -5.95 5.44 12.24
C GLU A 127 -5.34 4.05 12.00
N ILE A 128 -4.08 3.86 12.38
CA ILE A 128 -3.33 2.61 12.18
C ILE A 128 -3.02 1.97 13.51
N ASP A 129 -3.56 0.76 13.71
CA ASP A 129 -3.09 -0.13 14.76
C ASP A 129 -1.68 -0.63 14.42
N TYR A 130 -0.72 -0.38 15.30
CA TYR A 130 0.67 -0.82 15.11
C TYR A 130 0.94 -2.22 15.67
N ALA A 131 0.00 -2.75 16.45
CA ALA A 131 0.13 -4.04 17.11
C ALA A 131 -1.07 -4.92 16.74
N PRO A 132 -0.86 -6.22 16.49
CA PRO A 132 -1.97 -7.15 16.34
C PRO A 132 -2.83 -7.19 17.59
N TYR A 133 -4.15 -7.22 17.40
CA TYR A 133 -5.12 -7.28 18.48
C TYR A 133 -6.21 -8.30 18.17
N ARG A 134 -6.96 -8.69 19.20
CA ARG A 134 -8.11 -9.59 19.07
C ARG A 134 -9.29 -9.01 19.82
N GLU A 135 -10.34 -8.69 19.09
CA GLU A 135 -11.63 -8.27 19.65
C GLU A 135 -12.61 -9.44 19.53
N PHE A 136 -13.30 -9.77 20.62
CA PHE A 136 -14.31 -10.83 20.64
C PHE A 136 -15.68 -10.22 20.93
N SER A 137 -16.69 -10.64 20.18
CA SER A 137 -18.09 -10.27 20.46
C SER A 137 -18.54 -10.90 21.78
N ALA A 138 -19.16 -10.10 22.65
CA ALA A 138 -19.70 -10.55 23.93
C ALA A 138 -20.78 -11.64 23.78
N ASP A 139 -21.54 -11.60 22.68
CA ASP A 139 -22.72 -12.46 22.49
C ASP A 139 -22.38 -13.80 21.83
N SER A 140 -21.41 -13.80 20.92
CA SER A 140 -21.12 -14.97 20.06
C SER A 140 -19.81 -15.67 20.37
N HIS A 141 -18.97 -15.11 21.26
CA HIS A 141 -17.57 -15.54 21.48
C HIS A 141 -16.73 -15.65 20.19
N SER A 142 -17.21 -15.07 19.08
CA SER A 142 -16.50 -15.07 17.80
C SER A 142 -15.60 -13.84 17.72
N GLN A 143 -14.43 -14.03 17.10
CA GLN A 143 -13.49 -12.94 16.87
C GLN A 143 -14.04 -12.01 15.79
N ARG A 144 -14.01 -10.70 16.07
CA ARG A 144 -14.31 -9.66 15.09
C ARG A 144 -13.05 -9.32 14.31
N TYR A 145 -13.21 -9.18 13.00
CA TYR A 145 -12.15 -8.75 12.09
C TYR A 145 -12.55 -7.40 11.51
N LYS A 146 -11.64 -6.44 11.57
CA LYS A 146 -11.82 -5.07 11.08
C LYS A 146 -10.74 -4.70 10.07
N ASP A 147 -9.48 -4.98 10.41
CA ASP A 147 -8.30 -4.63 9.63
C ASP A 147 -7.24 -5.73 9.65
N PHE A 148 -6.10 -5.47 9.01
CA PHE A 148 -4.98 -6.41 8.95
C PHE A 148 -4.46 -6.82 10.34
N MET A 149 -4.43 -5.91 11.31
CA MET A 149 -3.92 -6.18 12.66
C MET A 149 -4.91 -6.99 13.52
N SER A 150 -6.20 -6.94 13.20
CA SER A 150 -7.20 -7.84 13.79
C SER A 150 -7.12 -9.27 13.27
N SER A 151 -6.30 -9.53 12.24
CA SER A 151 -6.21 -10.85 11.59
C SER A 151 -5.47 -11.88 12.45
N LYS A 152 -5.84 -13.16 12.28
CA LYS A 152 -5.17 -14.29 12.94
C LYS A 152 -3.69 -14.39 12.56
N TRP A 153 -3.36 -14.15 11.28
CA TRP A 153 -1.99 -14.21 10.79
C TRP A 153 -1.10 -13.18 11.48
N ALA A 154 -1.54 -11.92 11.59
CA ALA A 154 -0.76 -10.87 12.24
C ALA A 154 -0.48 -11.21 13.71
N TRP A 155 -1.48 -11.72 14.43
CA TRP A 155 -1.34 -12.20 15.80
C TRP A 155 -0.33 -13.34 15.92
N GLU A 156 -0.43 -14.36 15.07
CA GLU A 156 0.47 -15.51 15.07
C GLU A 156 1.94 -15.10 14.82
N GLN A 157 2.18 -14.17 13.91
CA GLN A 157 3.53 -13.65 13.65
C GLN A 157 4.13 -12.93 14.87
N ALA A 158 3.33 -12.10 15.56
CA ALA A 158 3.80 -11.43 16.77
C ALA A 158 4.12 -12.41 17.91
N VAL A 159 3.26 -13.42 18.13
CA VAL A 159 3.49 -14.46 19.14
C VAL A 159 4.71 -15.31 18.81
N HIS A 160 4.87 -15.73 17.56
CA HIS A 160 6.02 -16.53 17.12
C HIS A 160 7.34 -15.78 17.31
N THR A 161 7.36 -14.48 16.98
CA THR A 161 8.54 -13.62 17.16
C THR A 161 8.90 -13.45 18.65
N LEU A 162 7.90 -13.24 19.52
CA LEU A 162 8.10 -13.10 20.97
C LEU A 162 8.66 -14.38 21.60
N VAL A 163 8.13 -15.55 21.21
CA VAL A 163 8.60 -16.86 21.69
C VAL A 163 10.06 -17.09 21.27
N THR A 164 10.41 -16.74 20.04
CA THR A 164 11.79 -16.89 19.52
C THR A 164 12.78 -16.03 20.32
N LEU A 165 12.44 -14.77 20.61
CA LEU A 165 13.29 -13.87 21.40
C LEU A 165 13.45 -14.35 22.85
N LEU A 166 12.38 -14.85 23.48
CA LEU A 166 12.44 -15.41 24.83
C LEU A 166 13.31 -16.67 24.89
N VAL A 167 13.18 -17.58 23.92
CA VAL A 167 14.02 -18.78 23.82
C VAL A 167 15.49 -18.40 23.60
N ALA A 168 15.76 -17.44 22.70
CA ALA A 168 17.11 -16.93 22.47
C ALA A 168 17.71 -16.29 23.75
N PHE A 169 16.90 -15.56 24.52
CA PHE A 169 17.32 -14.97 25.78
C PHE A 169 17.64 -16.03 26.84
N ILE A 170 16.77 -17.03 27.02
CA ILE A 170 16.95 -18.12 28.00
C ILE A 170 18.18 -18.97 27.65
N THR A 171 18.36 -19.31 26.38
CA THR A 171 19.50 -20.12 25.91
C THR A 171 20.82 -19.37 26.02
N ASN A 172 20.86 -18.08 25.67
CA ASN A 172 22.05 -17.23 25.82
C ASN A 172 22.39 -17.01 27.30
N TYR A 173 21.39 -16.73 28.14
CA TYR A 173 21.55 -16.59 29.59
C TYR A 173 22.09 -17.88 30.23
N SER A 174 21.52 -19.04 29.88
CA SER A 174 21.97 -20.35 30.38
C SER A 174 23.41 -20.68 29.95
N SER A 175 23.77 -20.36 28.70
CA SER A 175 25.13 -20.56 28.17
C SER A 175 26.15 -19.69 28.90
N ARG A 176 25.82 -18.41 29.15
CA ARG A 176 26.67 -17.49 29.93
C ARG A 176 26.84 -17.95 31.38
N MET A 177 25.78 -18.47 32.00
CA MET A 177 25.86 -19.02 33.36
C MET A 177 26.73 -20.28 33.44
N LYS A 178 26.62 -21.21 32.48
CA LYS A 178 27.48 -22.40 32.40
C LYS A 178 28.96 -22.02 32.22
N LEU A 179 29.25 -21.10 31.29
CA LEU A 179 30.62 -20.60 31.07
C LEU A 179 31.23 -19.99 32.35
N ARG A 180 30.45 -19.16 33.07
CA ARG A 180 30.88 -18.56 34.34
C ARG A 180 31.15 -19.60 35.43
N LYS A 181 30.34 -20.67 35.52
CA LYS A 181 30.57 -21.76 36.48
C LYS A 181 31.84 -22.54 36.15
N SER A 182 32.06 -22.89 34.88
CA SER A 182 33.26 -23.61 34.44
C SER A 182 34.54 -22.79 34.67
N LEU A 183 34.52 -21.49 34.38
CA LEU A 183 35.66 -20.60 34.66
C LEU A 183 35.99 -20.53 36.15
N LYS A 184 34.97 -20.46 37.03
CA LYS A 184 35.19 -20.48 38.48
C LYS A 184 35.79 -21.81 38.98
N GLN A 185 35.35 -22.94 38.43
CA GLN A 185 35.90 -24.26 38.78
C GLN A 185 37.35 -24.44 38.31
N MET A 186 37.72 -23.94 37.13
CA MET A 186 39.10 -23.98 36.64
C MET A 186 40.06 -23.19 37.53
N VAL A 187 39.64 -22.01 38.00
CA VAL A 187 40.44 -21.17 38.90
C VAL A 187 40.63 -21.82 40.28
N GLN A 188 39.65 -22.58 40.77
CA GLN A 188 39.73 -23.27 42.06
C GLN A 188 40.62 -24.52 42.05
N HIS A 189 40.76 -25.20 40.91
CA HIS A 189 41.64 -26.37 40.78
C HIS A 189 43.09 -26.04 40.40
N SER A 190 43.38 -24.78 40.06
CA SER A 190 44.73 -24.29 39.74
C SER A 190 45.45 -23.59 40.91
N SER A 191 44.91 -23.70 42.13
CA SER A 191 45.52 -23.20 43.39
C SER A 191 45.74 -24.38 44.34
#